data_AF-A0A8X7P619-F1
#
_entry.id   AF-A0A8X7P619-F1
#
_cell.length_a   1.000
_cell.length_b   1.000
_cell.length_c   1.000
_cell.angle_alpha   90.00
_cell.angle_beta   90.00
_cell.angle_gamma   90.00
#
_symmetry.space_group_name_H-M   'P 1'
#
loop_
_entity.id
_entity.type
_entity.pdbx_description
1 polymer ?
#
loop_
_entity_poly.entity_id
_entity_poly.type
_entity_poly.pdbx_seq_one_letter_code
_entity_poly.pdbx_strand_id
1 'polypeptide(L)' 'NAFKHELTLFEKVRHPNVVQFVGAVTQNVPMMIVSEYHPKGDLGSYLQKKGRLSPSKVLRFALDIARH' A
#
# COMPACT_ATOMS: atom_id res chain seq x y z
N ASN A 1 1.84 18.67 13.10
CA ASN A 1 1.09 17.47 13.54
C ASN A 1 0.57 16.57 12.41
N ALA A 2 1.15 16.58 11.19
CA ALA A 2 0.68 15.74 10.07
C ALA A 2 1.06 14.26 10.23
N PHE A 3 2.28 13.99 10.69
CA PHE A 3 2.81 12.63 10.84
C PHE A 3 2.00 11.74 11.79
N LYS A 4 1.52 12.30 12.91
CA LYS A 4 0.65 11.59 13.86
C LYS A 4 -0.74 11.32 13.28
N HIS A 5 -1.28 12.21 12.45
CA HIS A 5 -2.57 11.98 11.79
C HIS A 5 -2.49 10.87 10.73
N GLU A 6 -1.43 10.85 9.92
CA GLU A 6 -1.20 9.77 8.95
C GLU A 6 -1.02 8.41 9.65
N LEU A 7 -0.29 8.38 10.76
CA LEU A 7 -0.14 7.20 11.63
C LEU A 7 -1.48 6.64 12.12
N THR A 8 -2.35 7.50 12.65
CA THR A 8 -3.69 7.08 13.12
C THR A 8 -4.58 6.59 11.98
N LEU A 9 -4.39 7.13 10.76
CA LEU A 9 -5.10 6.65 9.57
C LEU A 9 -4.59 5.26 9.16
N PHE A 10 -3.27 5.07 9.13
CA PHE A 10 -2.63 3.79 8.83
C PHE A 10 -2.95 2.70 9.86
N GLU A 11 -3.09 3.05 11.14
CA GLU A 11 -3.46 2.10 12.19
C GLU A 11 -4.91 1.60 12.09
N LYS A 12 -5.81 2.45 11.57
CA LYS A 12 -7.23 2.12 11.38
C LYS A 12 -7.54 1.36 10.09
N VAL A 13 -6.68 1.46 9.08
CA VAL A 13 -6.86 0.78 7.79
C VAL A 13 -6.20 -0.59 7.84
N ARG A 14 -6.93 -1.58 8.37
CA ARG A 14 -6.57 -3.01 8.25
C ARG A 14 -7.40 -3.63 7.14
N HIS A 15 -6.80 -3.86 5.98
CA HIS A 15 -7.50 -4.48 4.85
C HIS A 15 -6.57 -5.41 4.08
N PRO A 16 -7.04 -6.59 3.64
CA PRO A 16 -6.22 -7.58 2.92
C PRO A 16 -5.56 -7.07 1.63
N ASN A 17 -6.08 -5.97 1.05
CA ASN A 17 -5.53 -5.35 -0.17
C ASN A 17 -4.86 -3.99 0.07
N VAL A 18 -4.75 -3.52 1.32
CA VAL A 18 -4.02 -2.29 1.66
C VAL A 18 -2.78 -2.69 2.43
N VAL A 19 -1.62 -2.15 2.04
CA VAL A 19 -0.35 -2.45 2.70
C VAL A 19 -0.49 -2.16 4.19
N GLN A 20 -0.41 -3.20 5.01
CA GLN A 20 -0.56 -3.04 6.44
C GLN A 20 0.63 -2.27 7.00
N PHE A 21 0.33 -1.22 7.75
CA PHE A 21 1.33 -0.51 8.52
C PHE A 21 1.75 -1.36 9.71
N VAL A 22 3.05 -1.58 9.85
CA VAL A 22 3.64 -2.45 10.89
C VAL A 22 4.14 -1.60 12.07
N GLY A 23 4.60 -0.37 11.82
CA GLY A 23 5.01 0.57 12.86
C GLY A 23 5.74 1.79 12.30
N ALA A 24 5.96 2.82 13.10
CA ALA A 24 6.87 3.92 12.75
C ALA A 24 7.78 4.27 13.92
N VAL A 25 9.05 4.54 13.61
CA VAL A 25 10.01 5.08 14.57
C VAL A 25 9.90 6.59 14.50
N THR A 26 9.33 7.20 15.54
CA THR A 26 9.02 8.64 15.60
C THR A 26 9.90 9.42 16.58
N GLN A 27 10.67 8.70 17.41
CA GLN A 27 11.47 9.26 18.50
C GLN A 27 12.91 9.57 18.11
N ASN A 28 13.40 9.07 16.96
CA ASN A 28 14.75 9.31 16.46
C ASN A 28 14.72 9.80 15.00
N VAL A 29 15.70 10.63 14.64
CA VAL A 29 15.93 11.11 13.26
C VAL A 29 16.95 10.18 12.58
N PRO A 30 16.69 9.68 11.37
CA PRO A 30 15.51 9.92 10.54
C PRO A 30 14.28 9.13 11.03
N MET A 31 13.10 9.75 10.92
CA MET A 31 11.83 9.07 11.17
C MET A 31 11.62 7.99 10.10
N MET A 32 11.16 6.80 10.51
CA MET A 32 11.02 5.64 9.61
C MET A 32 9.61 5.08 9.71
N ILE A 33 9.05 4.67 8.57
CA ILE A 33 7.79 3.92 8.46
C ILE A 33 8.12 2.48 8.08
N VAL A 34 7.60 1.54 8.85
CA VAL A 34 7.70 0.10 8.62
C VAL A 34 6.33 -0.38 8.12
N SER A 35 6.31 -1.00 6.95
CA SER A 35 5.13 -1.58 6.31
C SER A 35 5.34 -3.05 5.99
N GLU A 36 4.26 -3.76 5.68
CA GLU A 36 4.32 -5.15 5.24
C GLU A 36 5.14 -5.30 3.95
N TYR A 37 6.03 -6.30 3.91
CA TYR A 37 6.86 -6.56 2.74
C TYR A 37 6.08 -7.37 1.70
N HIS A 38 5.87 -6.77 0.52
CA HIS A 38 5.31 -7.46 -0.64
C HIS A 38 6.42 -7.89 -1.60
N PRO A 39 6.81 -9.18 -1.64
CA PRO A 39 7.91 -9.67 -2.48
C PRO A 39 7.66 -9.52 -3.98
N LYS A 40 6.41 -9.27 -4.39
CA LYS A 40 6.01 -9.12 -5.80
C LYS A 40 6.20 -7.68 -6.33
N GLY A 41 6.64 -6.75 -5.48
CA GLY A 41 6.80 -5.35 -5.84
C GLY A 41 5.47 -4.61 -6.01
N ASP A 42 5.52 -3.41 -6.56
CA ASP A 42 4.36 -2.55 -6.77
C ASP A 42 3.68 -2.78 -8.14
N LEU A 43 2.44 -2.32 -8.26
CA LEU A 43 1.66 -2.43 -9.49
C LEU A 43 2.30 -1.69 -10.67
N GLY A 44 2.98 -0.56 -10.41
CA GLY A 44 3.68 0.21 -11.45
C GLY A 44 4.84 -0.58 -12.06
N SER A 45 5.69 -1.18 -11.23
CA SER A 45 6.77 -2.09 -11.63
C SER A 45 6.23 -3.30 -12.40
N TYR A 46 5.09 -3.85 -11.97
CA TYR A 46 4.43 -4.95 -12.67
C TYR A 46 3.90 -4.52 -14.05
N LEU A 47 3.27 -3.34 -14.15
CA LEU A 47 2.76 -2.79 -15.41
C LEU A 47 3.88 -2.45 -16.39
N GLN A 48 5.01 -1.92 -15.92
CA GLN A 48 6.17 -1.68 -16.78
C GLN A 48 6.73 -2.98 -17.38
N LYS A 49 6.77 -4.07 -16.60
CA LYS A 49 7.25 -5.38 -17.07
C LYS A 49 6.26 -6.11 -17.98
N LYS A 50 4.96 -6.01 -17.71
CA LYS A 50 3.91 -6.75 -18.44
C LYS A 50 3.26 -5.96 -19.58
N GLY A 51 3.37 -4.64 -19.59
CA GLY A 51 2.64 -3.78 -20.52
C GLY A 51 1.14 -3.73 -20.22
N ARG A 52 0.33 -3.46 -21.25
CA ARG A 52 -1.14 -3.38 -21.11
C ARG A 52 -1.72 -4.70 -20.59
N LEU A 53 -2.49 -4.61 -19.52
CA LEU A 53 -3.22 -5.74 -18.97
C LEU A 53 -4.48 -6.04 -19.80
N SER A 54 -4.91 -7.29 -19.77
CA SER A 54 -6.19 -7.68 -20.36
C SER A 54 -7.34 -6.96 -19.64
N PRO A 55 -8.44 -6.61 -20.34
CA PRO A 55 -9.60 -5.94 -19.73
C PRO A 55 -10.14 -6.65 -18.48
N SER A 56 -10.12 -7.99 -18.48
CA SER A 56 -10.52 -8.82 -17.34
C SER A 56 -9.64 -8.62 -16.10
N LYS A 57 -8.31 -8.46 -16.28
CA LYS A 57 -7.38 -8.20 -15.17
C LYS A 57 -7.51 -6.78 -14.65
N VAL A 58 -7.71 -5.82 -15.56
CA VAL A 58 -7.96 -4.42 -15.19
C VAL A 58 -9.23 -4.31 -14.36
N LEU A 59 -10.33 -4.93 -14.82
CA LEU A 59 -11.60 -4.92 -14.10
C LEU A 59 -11.47 -5.58 -12.72
N ARG A 60 -10.75 -6.70 -12.63
CA ARG A 60 -10.50 -7.35 -11.33
C ARG A 60 -9.71 -6.45 -10.39
N PHE A 61 -8.60 -5.85 -10.84
CA PHE A 61 -7.82 -4.92 -10.02
C PHE A 61 -8.64 -3.69 -9.62
N ALA A 62 -9.43 -3.13 -10.53
CA ALA A 62 -10.30 -2.00 -10.23
C ALA A 62 -11.37 -2.37 -9.19
N LEU A 63 -11.98 -3.55 -9.28
CA LEU A 63 -12.93 -4.04 -8.29
C LEU A 63 -12.26 -4.34 -6.95
N ASP A 64 -11.05 -4.92 -6.95
CA ASP A 64 -10.29 -5.23 -5.73
C ASP A 64 -9.85 -3.95 -4.99
N ILE A 65 -9.59 -2.86 -5.73
CA ILE A 65 -9.30 -1.52 -5.19
C ILE A 65 -10.58 -0.82 -4.74
N ALA A 66 -11.61 -0.77 -5.60
CA ALA A 66 -12.81 0.04 -5.39
C ALA A 66 -13.81 -0.58 -4.43
N ARG A 67 -13.68 -1.87 -4.09
CA ARG A 67 -14.62 -2.49 -3.16
C ARG A 67 -14.53 -1.91 -1.76
N HIS A 68 -13.44 -1.23 -1.37
CA HIS A 68 -13.29 -0.61 -0.05
C HIS A 68 -12.42 0.65 -0.08
#